data_AF-A0A970HBY3-F1
#
_entry.id   AF-A0A970HBY3-F1
#
_cell.length_a   1.000
_cell.length_b   1.000
_cell.length_c   1.000
_cell.angle_alpha   90.00
_cell.angle_beta   90.00
_cell.angle_gamma   90.00
#
_symmetry.space_group_name_H-M   'P 1'
#
loop_
_entity.id
_entity.type
_entity.pdbx_description
1 polymer ?
#
loop_
_entity_poly.entity_id
_entity_poly.type
_entity_poly.pdbx_seq_one_letter_code
_entity_poly.pdbx_strand_id
1 'polypeptide(L)'
;EEFIAETIRPSKPTKFTAKELQAYIEAYESSLYVNGININFNSVSVDEGPNELFIYLYLDWQAGSNFFKAEELGLKNIANTLRNRSIIYSSLTGKDVTLSLVLSDISYTYPEAFSKNYIFNQTIDYVSGFGYIVFFPLIRVDSYSNYFSTWYTSYRY
;
A
#
# COMPACT_ATOMS: atom_id res chain seq x y z
N GLU A 1 32.62 -16.83 44.27
CA GLU A 1 31.64 -16.29 43.33
C GLU A 1 32.04 -16.73 41.94
N GLU A 2 31.22 -17.51 41.24
CA GLU A 2 31.37 -17.62 39.80
C GLU A 2 29.96 -17.74 39.19
N PHE A 3 29.73 -16.81 38.28
CA PHE A 3 28.45 -16.37 37.76
C PHE A 3 28.09 -17.27 36.58
N ILE A 4 27.06 -18.09 36.67
CA ILE A 4 26.45 -18.69 35.47
C ILE A 4 25.30 -17.77 35.09
N ALA A 5 25.61 -16.77 34.26
CA ALA A 5 24.60 -16.06 33.52
C ALA A 5 23.99 -17.05 32.52
N GLU A 6 22.86 -17.62 32.88
CA GLU A 6 22.00 -18.36 31.98
C GLU A 6 21.66 -17.42 30.82
N THR A 7 22.28 -17.69 29.67
CA THR A 7 22.11 -16.88 28.47
C THR A 7 20.65 -17.00 28.06
N ILE A 8 19.88 -15.94 28.31
CA ILE A 8 18.51 -15.80 27.80
C ILE A 8 18.62 -15.92 26.28
N ARG A 9 18.29 -17.10 25.75
CA ARG A 9 18.13 -17.27 24.31
C ARG A 9 16.94 -16.38 23.91
N PRO A 10 17.11 -15.41 23.01
CA PRO A 10 15.96 -14.66 22.52
C PRO A 10 14.97 -15.65 21.91
N SER A 11 13.75 -15.62 22.43
CA SER A 11 12.66 -16.53 22.08
C SER A 11 12.06 -16.14 20.73
N LYS A 12 12.45 -16.85 19.65
CA LYS A 12 11.95 -16.72 18.27
C LYS A 12 12.18 -15.33 17.62
N PRO A 13 12.30 -15.24 16.28
CA PRO A 13 12.12 -13.97 15.60
C PRO A 13 10.67 -13.53 15.81
N THR A 14 10.47 -12.42 16.52
CA THR A 14 9.16 -11.80 16.65
C THR A 14 8.79 -11.25 15.27
N LYS A 15 7.80 -11.88 14.63
CA LYS A 15 7.20 -11.34 13.41
C LYS A 15 6.55 -10.00 13.75
N PHE A 16 6.64 -9.06 12.83
CA PHE A 16 6.05 -7.73 13.01
C PHE A 16 4.54 -7.85 13.19
N THR A 17 3.99 -7.11 14.14
CA THR A 17 2.54 -6.80 14.20
C THR A 17 2.16 -5.81 13.09
N ALA A 18 0.87 -5.66 12.80
CA ALA A 18 0.38 -4.68 11.83
C ALA A 18 0.86 -3.25 12.16
N LYS A 19 0.85 -2.88 13.45
CA LYS A 19 1.30 -1.56 13.91
C LYS A 19 2.81 -1.36 13.75
N GLU A 20 3.62 -2.38 14.04
CA GLU A 20 5.07 -2.32 13.83
C GLU A 20 5.42 -2.23 12.34
N LEU A 21 4.68 -2.96 11.49
CA LEU A 21 4.83 -2.85 10.05
C LEU A 21 4.46 -1.46 9.55
N GLN A 22 3.34 -0.89 9.99
CA GLN A 22 2.95 0.48 9.62
C GLN A 22 4.06 1.47 9.98
N ALA A 23 4.55 1.43 11.23
CA ALA A 23 5.61 2.32 11.69
C ALA A 23 6.92 2.15 10.90
N TYR A 24 7.26 0.90 10.51
CA TYR A 24 8.41 0.63 9.66
C TYR A 24 8.26 1.25 8.26
N ILE A 25 7.09 1.10 7.62
CA ILE A 25 6.86 1.67 6.28
C ILE A 25 6.90 3.21 6.34
N GLU A 26 6.25 3.81 7.33
CA GLU A 26 6.26 5.27 7.52
C GLU A 26 7.68 5.83 7.72
N ALA A 27 8.53 5.12 8.48
CA ALA A 27 9.88 5.57 8.79
C ALA A 27 10.89 5.36 7.66
N TYR A 28 10.77 4.27 6.89
CA TYR A 28 11.83 3.81 5.99
C TYR A 28 11.41 3.63 4.53
N GLU A 29 10.11 3.53 4.24
CA GLU A 29 9.59 3.23 2.90
C GLU A 29 8.49 4.21 2.47
N SER A 30 8.63 5.48 2.83
CA SER A 30 7.67 6.57 2.56
C SER A 30 7.53 6.99 1.08
N SER A 31 8.17 6.28 0.16
CA SER A 31 8.05 6.54 -1.28
C SER A 31 8.33 5.30 -2.13
N LEU A 32 7.99 5.39 -3.41
CA LEU A 32 8.29 4.44 -4.47
C LEU A 32 9.04 5.15 -5.59
N TYR A 33 10.28 4.75 -5.85
CA TYR A 33 11.03 5.18 -7.03
C TYR A 33 10.93 4.11 -8.12
N VAL A 34 10.24 4.44 -9.21
CA VAL A 34 9.98 3.50 -10.32
C VAL A 34 9.91 4.26 -11.63
N ASN A 35 10.41 3.65 -12.71
CA ASN A 35 10.44 4.26 -14.04
C ASN A 35 11.07 5.67 -14.06
N GLY A 36 12.06 5.92 -13.20
CA GLY A 36 12.74 7.21 -13.07
C GLY A 36 11.97 8.27 -12.28
N ILE A 37 10.79 7.94 -11.76
CA ILE A 37 9.87 8.88 -11.11
C ILE A 37 9.71 8.48 -9.63
N ASN A 38 9.79 9.49 -8.75
CA ASN A 38 9.52 9.31 -7.34
C ASN A 38 8.04 9.57 -7.02
N ILE A 39 7.39 8.61 -6.38
CA ILE A 39 5.99 8.67 -5.92
C ILE A 39 6.03 8.65 -4.39
N ASN A 40 5.80 9.80 -3.75
CA ASN A 40 5.80 9.91 -2.30
C ASN A 40 4.45 9.49 -1.73
N PHE A 41 4.46 8.84 -0.58
CA PHE A 41 3.24 8.49 0.14
C PHE A 41 2.92 9.61 1.12
N ASN A 42 1.68 10.11 1.07
CA ASN A 42 1.17 11.09 2.02
C ASN A 42 0.93 10.44 3.39
N SER A 43 0.42 9.21 3.41
CA SER A 43 0.23 8.41 4.62
C SER A 43 0.19 6.92 4.30
N VAL A 44 0.24 6.10 5.36
CA VAL A 44 0.15 4.65 5.27
C VAL A 44 -0.89 4.16 6.28
N SER A 45 -1.63 3.12 5.91
CA SER A 45 -2.51 2.38 6.82
C SER A 45 -2.29 0.89 6.63
N VAL A 46 -2.23 0.17 7.75
CA VAL A 46 -2.15 -1.30 7.77
C VAL A 46 -3.31 -1.84 8.58
N ASP A 47 -4.28 -2.44 7.89
CA ASP A 47 -5.43 -3.09 8.49
C ASP A 47 -5.20 -4.60 8.62
N GLU A 48 -5.59 -5.15 9.76
CA GLU A 48 -5.36 -6.55 10.08
C GLU A 48 -6.64 -7.38 9.93
N GLY A 49 -6.61 -8.32 8.98
CA GLY A 49 -7.59 -9.39 8.86
C GLY A 49 -7.16 -10.69 9.55
N PRO A 50 -8.01 -11.72 9.54
CA PRO A 50 -7.72 -13.00 10.21
C PRO A 50 -6.41 -13.66 9.73
N ASN A 51 -6.17 -13.70 8.41
CA ASN A 51 -5.00 -14.35 7.80
C ASN A 51 -4.19 -13.42 6.87
N GLU A 52 -4.63 -12.17 6.73
CA GLU A 52 -4.13 -11.24 5.73
C GLU A 52 -3.96 -9.85 6.35
N LEU A 53 -3.00 -9.09 5.84
CA LEU A 53 -2.87 -7.66 6.08
C LEU A 53 -3.22 -6.90 4.82
N PHE A 54 -3.99 -5.82 4.98
CA PHE A 54 -4.31 -4.88 3.92
C PHE A 54 -3.50 -3.61 4.15
N ILE A 55 -2.61 -3.30 3.21
CA ILE A 55 -1.74 -2.15 3.29
C ILE A 55 -2.17 -1.13 2.24
N TYR A 56 -2.46 0.08 2.70
CA TYR A 56 -2.82 1.21 1.84
C TYR A 56 -1.71 2.24 1.89
N LEU A 57 -1.14 2.54 0.72
CA LEU A 57 -0.15 3.58 0.51
C LEU A 57 -0.86 4.76 -0.16
N TYR A 58 -1.12 5.81 0.61
CA TYR A 58 -1.97 6.92 0.16
C TYR A 58 -1.17 7.96 -0.61
N LEU A 59 -1.72 8.39 -1.74
CA LEU A 59 -1.20 9.45 -2.60
C LEU A 59 -2.14 10.65 -2.53
N ASP A 60 -1.61 11.85 -2.41
CA ASP A 60 -2.35 13.09 -2.68
C ASP A 60 -2.44 13.34 -4.19
N TRP A 61 -3.08 14.43 -4.61
CA TRP A 61 -3.18 14.79 -6.04
C TRP A 61 -1.83 14.89 -6.75
N GLN A 62 -0.79 15.43 -6.08
CA GLN A 62 0.53 15.63 -6.67
C GLN A 62 1.26 14.31 -6.87
N ALA A 63 1.25 13.44 -5.87
CA ALA A 63 1.82 12.10 -5.95
C ALA A 63 1.02 11.21 -6.92
N GLY A 64 -0.30 11.38 -7.00
CA GLY A 64 -1.15 10.76 -8.02
C GLY A 64 -0.74 11.14 -9.44
N SER A 65 -0.44 12.42 -9.70
CA SER A 65 0.10 12.84 -11.01
C SER A 65 1.42 12.14 -11.35
N ASN A 66 2.30 11.94 -10.37
CA ASN A 66 3.55 11.20 -10.57
C ASN A 66 3.31 9.72 -10.84
N PHE A 67 2.31 9.10 -10.20
CA PHE A 67 1.90 7.74 -10.51
C PHE A 67 1.49 7.61 -11.98
N PHE A 68 0.63 8.49 -12.49
CA PHE A 68 0.17 8.40 -13.89
C PHE A 68 1.32 8.56 -14.89
N LYS A 69 2.26 9.47 -14.63
CA LYS A 69 3.48 9.60 -15.46
C LYS A 69 4.34 8.33 -15.41
N ALA A 70 4.46 7.70 -14.25
CA ALA A 70 5.20 6.44 -14.12
C ALA A 70 4.49 5.28 -14.82
N GLU A 71 3.15 5.25 -14.78
CA GLU A 71 2.32 4.25 -15.44
C GLU A 71 2.53 4.27 -16.96
N GLU A 72 2.53 5.47 -17.56
CA GLU A 72 2.80 5.68 -19.00
C GLU A 72 4.14 5.08 -19.44
N LEU A 73 5.13 5.04 -18.55
CA LEU A 73 6.46 4.50 -18.82
C LEU A 73 6.56 2.99 -18.58
N GLY A 74 5.62 2.39 -17.83
CA GLY A 74 5.62 0.95 -17.61
C GLY A 74 4.91 0.52 -16.32
N LEU A 75 3.60 0.33 -16.40
CA LEU A 75 2.75 -0.22 -15.32
C LEU A 75 3.31 -1.50 -14.67
N LYS A 76 3.84 -2.44 -15.46
CA LYS A 76 4.37 -3.72 -14.94
C LYS A 76 5.54 -3.52 -13.98
N ASN A 77 6.37 -2.48 -14.17
CA ASN A 77 7.48 -2.20 -13.27
C ASN A 77 6.97 -1.71 -11.90
N ILE A 78 5.90 -0.92 -11.90
CA ILE A 78 5.21 -0.49 -10.68
C ILE A 78 4.67 -1.72 -9.96
N ALA A 79 3.91 -2.56 -10.66
CA ALA A 79 3.32 -3.79 -10.12
C ALA A 79 4.39 -4.72 -9.52
N ASN A 80 5.49 -4.97 -10.23
CA ASN A 80 6.58 -5.82 -9.76
C ASN A 80 7.25 -5.25 -8.51
N THR A 81 7.46 -3.94 -8.45
CA THR A 81 8.07 -3.30 -7.27
C THR A 81 7.17 -3.41 -6.05
N LEU A 82 5.87 -3.15 -6.21
CA LEU A 82 4.90 -3.29 -5.13
C LEU A 82 4.75 -4.75 -4.69
N ARG A 83 4.75 -5.70 -5.64
CA ARG A 83 4.69 -7.14 -5.34
C ARG A 83 5.91 -7.57 -4.51
N ASN A 84 7.10 -7.12 -4.87
CA ASN A 84 8.30 -7.43 -4.10
C ASN A 84 8.17 -6.91 -2.65
N ARG A 85 7.65 -5.69 -2.46
CA ARG A 85 7.36 -5.16 -1.12
C ARG A 85 6.32 -6.01 -0.37
N SER A 86 5.21 -6.40 -1.02
CA SER A 86 4.19 -7.23 -0.36
C SER A 86 4.74 -8.60 0.08
N ILE A 87 5.61 -9.23 -0.70
CA ILE A 87 6.31 -10.47 -0.33
C ILE A 87 7.24 -10.26 0.87
N ILE A 88 7.99 -9.16 0.89
CA ILE A 88 8.86 -8.81 2.03
C ILE A 88 8.02 -8.61 3.30
N TYR A 89 6.96 -7.81 3.22
CA TYR A 89 6.08 -7.56 4.36
C TYR A 89 5.38 -8.82 4.84
N SER A 90 4.99 -9.70 3.91
CA SER A 90 4.43 -11.02 4.23
C SER A 90 5.44 -11.87 5.01
N SER A 91 6.73 -11.81 4.63
CA SER A 91 7.80 -12.51 5.35
C SER A 91 8.04 -11.95 6.75
N LEU A 92 7.99 -10.63 6.91
CA LEU A 92 8.17 -9.94 8.20
C LEU A 92 7.04 -10.23 9.19
N THR A 93 5.80 -10.36 8.71
CA THR A 93 4.61 -10.52 9.55
C THR A 93 4.13 -11.97 9.64
N GLY A 94 4.52 -12.80 8.68
CA GLY A 94 4.03 -14.16 8.53
C GLY A 94 2.58 -14.28 8.09
N LYS A 95 2.00 -13.21 7.56
CA LYS A 95 0.64 -13.15 7.00
C LYS A 95 0.70 -12.91 5.51
N ASP A 96 -0.36 -13.27 4.80
CA ASP A 96 -0.53 -12.80 3.43
C ASP A 96 -0.71 -11.28 3.40
N VAL A 97 -0.27 -10.62 2.33
CA VAL A 97 -0.32 -9.16 2.22
C VAL A 97 -0.97 -8.76 0.91
N THR A 98 -2.10 -8.06 1.01
CA THR A 98 -2.64 -7.22 -0.06
C THR A 98 -2.10 -5.81 0.11
N LEU A 99 -1.45 -5.28 -0.93
CA LEU A 99 -0.90 -3.92 -0.93
C LEU A 99 -1.53 -3.10 -2.06
N SER A 100 -2.03 -1.92 -1.72
CA SER A 100 -2.68 -1.01 -2.66
C SER A 100 -2.06 0.39 -2.61
N LEU A 101 -1.79 0.96 -3.79
CA LEU A 101 -1.60 2.41 -3.93
C LEU A 101 -2.97 3.05 -4.12
N VAL A 102 -3.30 4.04 -3.30
CA VAL A 102 -4.61 4.68 -3.28
C VAL A 102 -4.46 6.18 -3.45
N LEU A 103 -5.06 6.74 -4.49
CA LEU A 103 -5.24 8.18 -4.57
C LEU A 103 -6.33 8.60 -3.58
N SER A 104 -5.95 9.35 -2.55
CA SER A 104 -6.84 9.77 -1.49
C SER A 104 -6.64 11.23 -1.13
N ASP A 105 -7.63 12.04 -1.46
CA ASP A 105 -7.58 13.49 -1.25
C ASP A 105 -9.00 14.08 -1.24
N ILE A 106 -9.12 15.36 -0.91
CA ILE A 106 -10.39 16.08 -0.79
C ILE A 106 -10.64 16.90 -2.06
N SER A 107 -11.89 16.91 -2.51
CA SER A 107 -12.40 17.79 -3.56
C SER A 107 -13.62 18.56 -3.07
N TYR A 108 -13.67 19.87 -3.33
CA TYR A 108 -14.83 20.71 -3.02
C TYR A 108 -15.99 20.54 -4.01
N THR A 109 -15.75 19.87 -5.15
CA THR A 109 -16.77 19.54 -6.15
C THR A 109 -16.81 18.04 -6.39
N TYR A 110 -17.96 17.51 -6.84
CA TYR A 110 -18.09 16.08 -7.08
C TYR A 110 -17.10 15.62 -8.16
N PRO A 111 -16.13 14.74 -7.85
CA PRO A 111 -15.03 14.46 -8.75
C PRO A 111 -15.38 13.23 -9.62
N GLU A 112 -16.25 13.45 -10.62
CA GLU A 112 -16.90 12.40 -11.44
C GLU A 112 -15.91 11.39 -12.05
N ALA A 113 -14.71 11.83 -12.41
CA ALA A 113 -13.66 10.97 -12.97
C ALA A 113 -13.28 9.78 -12.07
N PHE A 114 -13.52 9.89 -10.76
CA PHE A 114 -13.22 8.84 -9.78
C PHE A 114 -14.41 7.95 -9.45
N SER A 115 -15.58 8.15 -10.07
CA SER A 115 -16.82 7.41 -9.75
C SER A 115 -16.80 5.94 -10.17
N LYS A 116 -15.87 5.55 -11.05
CA LYS A 116 -15.76 4.18 -11.57
C LYS A 116 -14.37 3.63 -11.29
N ASN A 117 -14.30 2.51 -10.58
CA ASN A 117 -13.06 1.83 -10.27
C ASN A 117 -13.27 0.31 -10.29
N TYR A 118 -12.39 -0.39 -11.00
CA TYR A 118 -12.45 -1.84 -11.17
C TYR A 118 -12.14 -2.60 -9.87
N ILE A 119 -11.33 -2.04 -8.98
CA ILE A 119 -10.92 -2.65 -7.72
C ILE A 119 -12.02 -2.48 -6.66
N PHE A 120 -12.70 -1.33 -6.64
CA PHE A 120 -13.66 -0.99 -5.59
C PHE A 120 -14.84 -0.16 -6.12
N ASN A 121 -16.08 -0.53 -5.77
CA ASN A 121 -17.28 0.06 -6.37
C ASN A 121 -17.64 1.46 -5.85
N GLN A 122 -17.18 1.83 -4.65
CA GLN A 122 -17.50 3.12 -4.01
C GLN A 122 -16.22 3.82 -3.56
N THR A 123 -15.84 4.86 -4.29
CA THR A 123 -14.56 5.55 -4.18
C THR A 123 -14.69 7.03 -3.83
N ILE A 124 -15.93 7.51 -3.65
CA ILE A 124 -16.21 8.91 -3.34
C ILE A 124 -17.25 8.93 -2.22
N ASP A 125 -16.89 9.57 -1.12
CA ASP A 125 -17.79 9.81 0.01
C ASP A 125 -17.91 11.30 0.29
N TYR A 126 -19.13 11.77 0.53
CA TYR A 126 -19.35 13.17 0.93
C TYR A 126 -19.30 13.30 2.46
N VAL A 127 -18.42 14.18 2.95
CA VAL A 127 -18.32 14.51 4.37
C VAL A 127 -18.72 15.97 4.58
N SER A 128 -19.82 16.16 5.31
CA SER A 128 -20.36 17.49 5.62
C SER A 128 -19.31 18.37 6.29
N GLY A 129 -19.11 19.58 5.77
CA GLY A 129 -18.11 20.54 6.26
C GLY A 129 -16.69 20.33 5.74
N PHE A 130 -16.41 19.26 5.01
CA PHE A 130 -15.09 18.98 4.41
C PHE A 130 -15.13 18.96 2.88
N GLY A 131 -16.11 18.26 2.30
CA GLY A 131 -16.23 18.07 0.85
C GLY A 131 -16.33 16.60 0.47
N TYR A 132 -16.01 16.28 -0.78
CA TYR A 132 -15.95 14.91 -1.28
C TYR A 132 -14.56 14.33 -1.01
N ILE A 133 -14.50 13.27 -0.22
CA ILE A 133 -13.29 12.47 -0.02
C ILE A 133 -13.23 11.46 -1.15
N VAL A 134 -12.12 11.45 -1.86
CA VAL A 134 -11.79 10.43 -2.84
C VAL A 134 -10.97 9.36 -2.14
N PHE A 135 -11.35 8.10 -2.32
CA PHE A 135 -10.55 6.91 -2.01
C PHE A 135 -10.52 6.07 -3.28
N PHE A 136 -9.47 6.21 -4.08
CA PHE A 136 -9.41 5.63 -5.41
C PHE A 136 -8.19 4.72 -5.56
N PRO A 137 -8.35 3.39 -5.34
CA PRO A 137 -7.26 2.43 -5.52
C PRO A 137 -6.78 2.43 -6.97
N LEU A 138 -5.51 2.76 -7.19
CA LEU A 138 -4.90 2.84 -8.51
C LEU A 138 -4.38 1.49 -8.97
N ILE A 139 -3.72 0.78 -8.05
CA ILE A 139 -3.16 -0.55 -8.28
C ILE A 139 -3.20 -1.35 -6.98
N ARG A 140 -3.54 -2.64 -7.09
CA ARG A 140 -3.54 -3.64 -6.03
C ARG A 140 -2.67 -4.82 -6.43
N VAL A 141 -1.80 -5.24 -5.52
CA VAL A 141 -0.99 -6.46 -5.63
C VAL A 141 -1.18 -7.32 -4.40
N ASP A 142 -1.16 -8.64 -4.58
CA ASP A 142 -1.23 -9.58 -3.47
C ASP A 142 0.08 -10.40 -3.44
N SER A 143 0.61 -10.69 -2.26
CA SER A 143 1.87 -11.44 -2.08
C SER A 143 1.82 -12.86 -2.68
N TYR A 144 0.62 -13.43 -2.76
CA TYR A 144 0.34 -14.81 -3.18
C TYR A 144 -0.24 -14.95 -4.60
N SER A 145 -0.68 -13.85 -5.23
CA SER A 145 -1.37 -13.90 -6.53
C SER A 145 -0.40 -13.77 -7.69
N ASN A 146 -0.65 -14.46 -8.82
CA ASN A 146 0.08 -14.23 -10.09
C ASN A 146 -0.56 -13.13 -10.96
N TYR A 147 -1.47 -12.36 -10.38
CA TYR A 147 -2.14 -11.24 -11.02
C TYR A 147 -2.00 -9.98 -10.18
N PHE A 148 -2.12 -8.83 -10.83
CA PHE A 148 -2.34 -7.54 -10.19
C PHE A 148 -3.54 -6.87 -10.84
N SER A 149 -4.20 -5.99 -10.09
CA SER A 149 -5.36 -5.24 -10.57
C SER A 149 -5.03 -3.75 -10.60
N THR A 150 -5.47 -3.07 -11.64
CA THR A 150 -5.52 -1.62 -11.71
C THR A 150 -6.95 -1.13 -11.56
N TRP A 151 -7.11 0.18 -11.43
CA TRP A 151 -8.40 0.85 -11.41
C TRP A 151 -9.29 0.61 -12.64
N TYR A 152 -8.77 -0.02 -13.72
CA TYR A 152 -9.52 -0.30 -14.94
C TYR A 152 -9.54 -1.78 -15.37
N THR A 153 -8.62 -2.66 -14.93
CA THR A 153 -8.63 -4.10 -15.27
C THR A 153 -7.65 -4.92 -14.41
N SER A 154 -7.54 -6.22 -14.65
CA SER A 154 -6.48 -7.09 -14.09
C SER A 154 -5.51 -7.61 -15.15
N TYR A 155 -4.26 -7.85 -14.73
CA TYR A 155 -3.16 -8.34 -15.55
C TYR A 155 -2.44 -9.49 -14.86
N ARG A 156 -1.90 -10.41 -15.66
CA ARG A 156 -0.85 -11.34 -15.21
C ARG A 156 0.50 -10.62 -15.26
N TYR A 157 1.36 -10.84 -14.26
CA TYR A 157 2.73 -10.28 -14.24
C TYR A 157 3.50 -10.64 -15.51
#